data_AF-A0A925UZK5-F1
#
_entry.id   AF-A0A925UZK5-F1
#
_cell.length_a   1.000
_cell.length_b   1.000
_cell.length_c   1.000
_cell.angle_alpha   90.00
_cell.angle_beta   90.00
_cell.angle_gamma   90.00
#
_symmetry.space_group_name_H-M   'P 1'
#
loop_
_entity.id
_entity.type
_entity.pdbx_description
1 polymer ?
#
loop_
_entity_poly.entity_id
_entity_poly.type
_entity_poly.pdbx_seq_one_letter_code
_entity_poly.pdbx_strand_id
1 'polypeptide(L)'
;MKLRKLPISLALGALFCAGLTLSTANADGPKPCIKPTLPQVKAACDKGGQDEAKKMMKALVDKSKAAGKEIKCNGCHENLKDYKQTSNAMADLKKML
;
A
#
# COMPACT_ATOMS: atom_id res chain seq x y z
N MET A 1 18.26 58.81 -29.41
CA MET A 1 16.79 58.73 -29.59
C MET A 1 16.39 57.29 -29.89
N LYS A 2 15.35 56.80 -29.19
CA LYS A 2 14.41 55.70 -29.54
C LYS A 2 14.91 54.23 -29.68
N LEU A 3 14.35 53.41 -28.78
CA LEU A 3 14.23 51.95 -28.75
C LEU A 3 13.49 51.33 -29.97
N ARG A 4 13.68 50.01 -30.17
CA ARG A 4 12.68 48.96 -30.52
C ARG A 4 13.37 47.57 -30.43
N LYS A 5 13.20 46.73 -29.40
CA LYS A 5 12.14 45.73 -29.05
C LYS A 5 11.92 44.56 -30.06
N LEU A 6 11.92 43.33 -29.49
CA LEU A 6 11.33 42.02 -29.90
C LEU A 6 12.19 40.99 -30.70
N PRO A 7 11.93 39.66 -30.59
CA PRO A 7 11.75 38.82 -29.39
C PRO A 7 12.63 37.54 -29.39
N ILE A 8 13.13 37.15 -28.22
CA ILE A 8 13.69 35.82 -27.95
C ILE A 8 12.51 34.87 -27.83
N SER A 9 12.25 34.06 -28.84
CA SER A 9 11.26 32.98 -28.79
C SER A 9 11.64 31.87 -29.76
N LEU A 10 11.39 30.64 -29.30
CA LEU A 10 11.40 29.37 -30.03
C LEU A 10 12.76 28.78 -30.40
N ALA A 11 13.25 27.87 -29.57
CA ALA A 11 13.57 26.48 -29.98
C ALA A 11 14.18 25.71 -28.80
N LEU A 12 13.35 25.42 -27.78
CA LEU A 12 13.68 24.41 -26.78
C LEU A 12 12.48 23.47 -26.68
N GLY A 13 12.64 22.24 -27.17
CA GLY A 13 11.69 21.16 -26.91
C GLY A 13 11.15 20.47 -28.16
N ALA A 14 11.79 19.37 -28.55
CA ALA A 14 11.16 18.22 -29.20
C ALA A 14 12.21 17.12 -29.45
N LEU A 15 12.68 16.41 -28.41
CA LEU A 15 13.39 15.14 -28.61
C LEU A 15 13.37 14.24 -27.37
N PHE A 16 12.19 13.81 -26.90
CA PHE A 16 12.07 12.72 -25.92
C PHE A 16 10.70 12.04 -26.02
N CYS A 17 10.33 11.57 -27.21
CA CYS A 17 9.09 10.82 -27.43
C CYS A 17 9.35 9.54 -28.22
N ALA A 18 9.99 8.55 -27.58
CA ALA A 18 9.85 7.12 -27.92
C ALA A 18 10.68 6.30 -26.94
N GLY A 19 10.04 5.46 -26.11
CA GLY A 19 10.78 4.38 -25.45
C GLY A 19 10.33 3.93 -24.06
N LEU A 20 9.30 4.50 -23.44
CA LEU A 20 8.70 3.86 -22.26
C LEU A 20 7.63 2.86 -22.71
N THR A 21 8.10 1.70 -23.18
CA THR A 21 7.26 0.51 -23.31
C THR A 21 6.61 0.25 -21.96
N LEU A 22 5.27 0.29 -21.94
CA LEU A 22 4.41 -0.15 -20.86
C LEU A 22 4.97 -1.45 -20.26
N SER A 23 5.55 -1.35 -19.07
CA SER A 23 5.72 -2.51 -18.21
C SER A 23 4.32 -2.94 -17.78
N THR A 24 3.77 -3.98 -18.42
CA THR A 24 2.59 -4.67 -17.92
C THR A 24 2.99 -5.35 -16.61
N ALA A 25 2.78 -4.67 -15.49
CA ALA A 25 2.81 -5.32 -14.19
C ALA A 25 1.77 -6.45 -14.21
N ASN A 26 2.22 -7.69 -13.97
CA ASN A 26 1.35 -8.86 -13.87
C ASN A 26 0.31 -8.61 -12.78
N ALA A 27 -0.92 -8.30 -13.19
CA ALA A 27 -2.06 -8.20 -12.29
C ALA A 27 -2.74 -9.57 -12.23
N ASP A 28 -2.12 -10.51 -11.51
CA ASP A 28 -2.95 -11.47 -10.77
C ASP A 28 -3.90 -10.61 -9.92
N GLY A 29 -5.20 -10.70 -10.18
CA GLY A 29 -6.21 -9.88 -9.49
C GLY A 29 -6.10 -10.01 -7.96
N PRO A 30 -6.76 -9.12 -7.19
CA PRO A 30 -6.63 -9.08 -5.74
C PRO A 30 -6.80 -10.46 -5.12
N LYS A 31 -5.75 -10.97 -4.46
CA LYS A 31 -5.79 -12.32 -3.88
C LYS A 31 -6.90 -12.37 -2.81
N PRO A 32 -7.79 -13.38 -2.84
CA PRO A 32 -8.84 -13.47 -1.84
C PRO A 32 -8.24 -13.74 -0.46
N CYS A 33 -8.85 -13.18 0.60
CA CYS A 33 -8.40 -13.49 1.95
C CYS A 33 -8.87 -14.87 2.37
N ILE A 34 -8.01 -15.59 3.08
CA ILE A 34 -8.26 -16.99 3.45
C ILE A 34 -9.31 -17.08 4.57
N LYS A 35 -9.20 -16.24 5.62
CA LYS A 35 -10.14 -16.19 6.76
C LYS A 35 -10.19 -14.79 7.40
N PRO A 36 -10.90 -13.80 6.83
CA PRO A 36 -11.07 -12.52 7.50
C PRO A 36 -12.03 -12.68 8.70
N THR A 37 -11.48 -12.58 9.91
CA THR A 37 -12.17 -12.96 11.15
C THR A 37 -12.81 -11.77 11.87
N LEU A 38 -12.34 -10.55 11.63
CA LEU A 38 -12.94 -9.32 12.16
C LEU A 38 -13.65 -8.53 11.07
N PRO A 39 -14.78 -7.84 11.38
CA PRO A 39 -15.58 -7.10 10.39
C PRO A 39 -14.78 -6.08 9.59
N GLN A 40 -13.82 -5.40 10.24
CA GLN A 40 -13.01 -4.36 9.59
C GLN A 40 -11.97 -4.95 8.63
N VAL A 41 -11.35 -6.08 9.01
CA VAL A 41 -10.45 -6.84 8.13
C VAL A 41 -11.22 -7.44 6.97
N LYS A 42 -12.44 -7.92 7.23
CA LYS A 42 -13.37 -8.37 6.19
C LYS A 42 -13.72 -7.25 5.23
N ALA A 43 -14.08 -6.06 5.71
CA ALA A 43 -14.38 -4.92 4.86
C ALA A 43 -13.17 -4.47 4.02
N ALA A 44 -11.96 -4.49 4.57
CA ALA A 44 -10.73 -4.23 3.80
C ALA A 44 -10.49 -5.32 2.75
N CYS A 45 -10.71 -6.59 3.11
CA CYS A 45 -10.60 -7.70 2.19
C CYS A 45 -11.62 -7.63 1.04
N ASP A 46 -12.87 -7.32 1.34
CA ASP A 46 -13.94 -7.24 0.34
C ASP A 46 -13.70 -6.06 -0.62
N LYS A 47 -12.93 -5.04 -0.21
CA LYS A 47 -12.54 -3.89 -1.06
C LYS A 47 -11.41 -4.21 -2.04
N GLY A 48 -10.42 -5.00 -1.64
CA GLY A 48 -9.18 -5.14 -2.41
C GLY A 48 -8.34 -6.35 -2.06
N GLY A 49 -8.96 -7.41 -1.53
CA GLY A 49 -8.33 -8.66 -1.18
C GLY A 49 -7.26 -8.54 -0.09
N GLN A 50 -6.27 -9.43 -0.15
CA GLN A 50 -5.17 -9.49 0.79
C GLN A 50 -4.35 -8.20 0.83
N ASP A 51 -4.22 -7.47 -0.29
CA ASP A 51 -3.41 -6.26 -0.35
C ASP A 51 -4.01 -5.13 0.50
N GLU A 52 -5.32 -4.90 0.40
CA GLU A 52 -5.98 -3.91 1.25
C GLU A 52 -6.04 -4.35 2.72
N ALA A 53 -6.27 -5.63 2.99
CA ALA A 53 -6.17 -6.16 4.34
C ALA A 53 -4.75 -5.93 4.92
N LYS A 54 -3.69 -6.14 4.11
CA LYS A 54 -2.30 -5.92 4.53
C LYS A 54 -1.99 -4.45 4.77
N LYS A 55 -2.49 -3.52 3.94
CA LYS A 55 -2.35 -2.07 4.17
C LYS A 55 -2.98 -1.65 5.49
N MET A 56 -4.19 -2.14 5.77
CA MET A 56 -4.86 -1.91 7.04
C MET A 56 -4.03 -2.44 8.23
N MET A 57 -3.57 -3.69 8.16
CA MET A 57 -2.75 -4.28 9.24
C MET A 57 -1.45 -3.51 9.46
N LYS A 58 -0.78 -3.09 8.37
CA LYS A 58 0.43 -2.26 8.45
C LYS A 58 0.16 -0.94 9.15
N ALA A 59 -0.94 -0.26 8.83
CA ALA A 59 -1.31 0.99 9.48
C ALA A 59 -1.54 0.81 11.00
N LEU A 60 -2.10 -0.32 11.45
CA LEU A 60 -2.29 -0.60 12.87
C LEU A 60 -0.96 -0.87 13.60
N VAL A 61 -0.05 -1.60 12.96
CA VAL A 61 1.31 -1.81 13.48
C VAL A 61 2.06 -0.49 13.58
N ASP A 62 1.99 0.35 12.54
CA ASP A 62 2.65 1.66 12.53
C ASP A 62 2.05 2.58 13.62
N LYS A 63 0.72 2.58 13.82
CA LYS A 63 0.06 3.28 14.93
C LYS A 63 0.52 2.77 16.30
N SER A 64 0.64 1.46 16.48
CA SER A 64 1.11 0.88 17.74
C SER A 64 2.56 1.23 18.02
N LYS A 65 3.40 1.23 16.98
CA LYS A 65 4.79 1.69 17.07
C LYS A 65 4.87 3.15 17.50
N ALA A 66 4.02 4.02 16.94
CA ALA A 66 3.92 5.42 17.36
C ALA A 66 3.46 5.57 18.82
N ALA A 67 2.64 4.64 19.32
CA ALA A 67 2.23 4.56 20.73
C ALA A 67 3.27 3.88 21.65
N GLY A 68 4.48 3.58 21.15
CA GLY A 68 5.55 2.95 21.93
C GLY A 68 5.43 1.43 22.09
N LYS A 69 4.50 0.78 21.37
CA LYS A 69 4.34 -0.68 21.37
C LYS A 69 4.83 -1.27 20.04
N GLU A 70 5.99 -1.90 20.06
CA GLU A 70 6.52 -2.57 18.87
C GLU A 70 5.82 -3.91 18.65
N ILE A 71 4.95 -3.99 17.65
CA ILE A 71 4.29 -5.24 17.23
C ILE A 71 4.93 -5.70 15.94
N LYS A 72 5.44 -6.94 15.92
CA LYS A 72 5.99 -7.57 14.72
C LYS A 72 4.91 -8.39 14.03
N CYS A 73 4.97 -8.48 12.70
CA CYS A 73 3.99 -9.25 11.92
C CYS A 73 3.92 -10.72 12.36
N ASN A 74 5.06 -11.31 12.75
CA ASN A 74 5.15 -12.66 13.28
C ASN A 74 4.73 -12.80 14.76
N GLY A 75 4.36 -11.71 15.43
CA GLY A 75 3.74 -11.77 16.75
C GLY A 75 2.27 -12.19 16.68
N CYS A 76 1.58 -11.79 15.61
CA CYS A 76 0.18 -12.14 15.37
C CYS A 76 0.01 -13.26 14.33
N HIS A 77 0.97 -13.45 13.44
CA HIS A 77 0.94 -14.52 12.44
C HIS A 77 1.98 -15.60 12.75
N GLU A 78 1.55 -16.86 12.86
CA GLU A 78 2.44 -18.02 12.94
C GLU A 78 3.33 -18.09 11.69
N ASN A 79 2.77 -17.75 10.54
CA ASN A 79 3.49 -17.63 9.30
C ASN A 79 2.83 -16.61 8.37
N LEU A 80 3.62 -16.01 7.48
CA LEU A 80 3.16 -15.02 6.50
C LEU A 80 2.81 -15.64 5.13
N LYS A 81 2.95 -16.96 4.97
CA LYS A 81 2.64 -17.67 3.72
C LYS A 81 1.14 -17.99 3.63
N ASP A 82 0.61 -18.59 4.70
CA ASP A 82 -0.78 -18.97 4.87
C ASP A 82 -1.55 -17.96 5.74
N TYR A 83 -0.86 -16.91 6.22
CA TYR A 83 -1.38 -15.92 7.16
C TYR A 83 -2.01 -16.53 8.41
N LYS A 84 -1.59 -17.75 8.78
CA LYS A 84 -2.10 -18.45 9.94
C LYS A 84 -1.84 -17.61 11.19
N GLN A 85 -2.87 -17.41 11.98
CA GLN A 85 -2.85 -16.53 13.14
C GLN A 85 -2.45 -17.30 14.38
N THR A 86 -1.70 -16.65 15.28
CA THR A 86 -1.48 -17.18 16.62
C THR A 86 -2.79 -17.09 17.42
N SER A 87 -2.89 -17.87 18.49
CA SER A 87 -4.07 -17.86 19.38
C SER A 87 -4.36 -16.49 20.00
N ASN A 88 -3.35 -15.62 20.15
CA ASN A 88 -3.49 -14.28 20.71
C ASN A 88 -3.74 -13.18 19.66
N ALA A 89 -3.59 -13.48 18.37
CA ALA A 89 -3.66 -12.50 17.28
C ALA A 89 -4.96 -11.68 17.30
N MET A 90 -6.09 -12.33 17.58
CA MET A 90 -7.39 -11.67 17.66
C MET A 90 -7.51 -10.73 18.85
N ALA A 91 -6.97 -11.15 20.01
CA ALA A 91 -6.99 -10.34 21.21
C ALA A 91 -6.10 -9.10 21.05
N ASP A 92 -4.95 -9.25 20.41
CA ASP A 92 -4.02 -8.14 20.18
C ASP A 92 -4.52 -7.20 19.11
N LEU A 93 -5.08 -7.71 18.00
CA LEU A 93 -5.68 -6.87 16.97
C LEU A 93 -6.84 -6.02 17.53
N LYS A 94 -7.69 -6.59 18.40
CA LYS A 94 -8.75 -5.82 19.07
C LYS A 94 -8.24 -4.68 19.96
N LYS A 95 -7.02 -4.78 20.51
CA LYS A 95 -6.42 -3.70 21.32
C LYS A 95 -5.84 -2.57 20.48
N MET A 96 -5.63 -2.80 19.17
CA MET A 96 -5.02 -1.86 18.24
C MET A 96 -6.06 -1.10 17.40
N LEU A 97 -7.30 -1.58 17.39
CA LEU A 97 -8.46 -0.96 16.75
C LEU A 97 -9.08 0.08 17.68
#